data_AF-A0A7C1LK68-F1
#
_entry.id   AF-A0A7C1LK68-F1
#
_cell.length_a   1.000
_cell.length_b   1.000
_cell.length_c   1.000
_cell.angle_alpha   90.00
_cell.angle_beta   90.00
_cell.angle_gamma   90.00
#
_symmetry.space_group_name_H-M   'P 1'
#
loop_
_entity.id
_entity.type
_entity.pdbx_description
1 polymer ?
#
loop_
_entity_poly.entity_id
_entity_poly.type
_entity_poly.pdbx_seq_one_letter_code
_entity_poly.pdbx_strand_id
1 'polypeptide(L)'
;YGSDYIKEHKVALVAGGGNNLEGIEEIIELGINTYVTGITAHNEFSKDVHEFEEKHKINLIGGTHYSTEKFACIKMCKYFEHFSLNCQFLEDIPVLEDLE
;
A
#
# COMPACT_ATOMS: atom_id res chain seq x y z
N TYR A 1 -2.25 -4.69 12.92
CA TYR A 1 -3.28 -5.39 13.71
C TYR A 1 -3.57 -6.76 13.08
N GLY A 2 -4.57 -7.53 13.54
CA GLY A 2 -5.05 -8.74 12.86
C GLY A 2 -4.47 -10.10 13.30
N SER A 3 -4.96 -11.19 12.70
CA SER A 3 -4.59 -12.58 13.03
C SER A 3 -3.38 -13.07 12.25
N ASP A 4 -2.65 -14.04 12.80
CA ASP A 4 -1.46 -14.68 12.18
C ASP A 4 -1.73 -15.45 10.87
N TYR A 5 -2.98 -15.48 10.38
CA TYR A 5 -3.37 -16.11 9.12
C TYR A 5 -3.95 -15.08 8.12
N ILE A 6 -3.67 -15.31 6.84
CA ILE A 6 -4.30 -14.60 5.73
C ILE A 6 -5.65 -15.26 5.43
N LYS A 7 -6.75 -14.56 5.68
CA LYS A 7 -8.10 -15.09 5.51
C LYS A 7 -8.36 -15.41 4.04
N GLU A 8 -8.78 -16.64 3.79
CA GLU A 8 -9.05 -17.18 2.44
C GLU A 8 -7.88 -17.01 1.45
N HIS A 9 -6.64 -16.85 1.94
CA HIS A 9 -5.46 -16.57 1.11
C HIS A 9 -5.57 -15.31 0.23
N LYS A 10 -6.42 -14.35 0.61
CA LYS A 10 -6.61 -13.09 -0.12
C LYS A 10 -5.86 -11.95 0.57
N VAL A 11 -5.22 -11.12 -0.25
CA VAL A 11 -4.54 -9.90 0.18
C VAL A 11 -5.03 -8.75 -0.72
N ALA A 12 -5.41 -7.64 -0.10
CA ALA A 12 -5.71 -6.40 -0.81
C ALA A 12 -4.44 -5.54 -0.93
N LEU A 13 -4.33 -4.76 -2.00
CA LEU A 13 -3.16 -3.92 -2.24
C LEU A 13 -3.56 -2.58 -2.86
N VAL A 14 -3.06 -1.49 -2.29
CA VAL A 14 -3.11 -0.14 -2.88
C VAL A 14 -1.73 0.48 -2.71
N ALA A 15 -1.03 0.75 -3.81
CA ALA A 15 0.27 1.41 -3.78
C ALA A 15 0.16 2.87 -3.30
N GLY A 16 1.22 3.38 -2.69
CA GLY A 16 1.30 4.76 -2.21
C GLY A 16 0.59 5.00 -0.88
N GLY A 17 -0.13 6.13 -0.77
CA GLY A 17 -0.86 6.54 0.43
C GLY A 17 -2.23 5.88 0.59
N GLY A 18 -2.31 4.55 0.51
CA GLY A 18 -3.57 3.81 0.52
C GLY A 18 -4.16 3.55 1.90
N ASN A 19 -3.51 3.92 3.01
CA ASN A 19 -4.06 3.71 4.35
C ASN A 19 -5.10 4.79 4.70
N ASN A 20 -6.34 4.60 4.26
CA ASN A 20 -7.47 5.50 4.49
C ASN A 20 -8.76 4.71 4.77
N LEU A 21 -9.74 5.34 5.41
CA LEU A 21 -10.95 4.67 5.87
C LEU A 21 -11.74 4.02 4.73
N GLU A 22 -11.87 4.70 3.59
CA GLU A 22 -12.59 4.19 2.42
C GLU A 22 -11.99 2.85 1.93
N GLY A 23 -10.66 2.79 1.79
CA GLY A 23 -9.98 1.56 1.41
C GLY A 23 -10.14 0.45 2.45
N ILE A 24 -10.07 0.78 3.75
CA ILE A 24 -10.23 -0.22 4.82
C ILE A 24 -11.67 -0.75 4.89
N GLU A 25 -12.68 0.10 4.67
CA GLU A 25 -14.09 -0.32 4.59
C GLU A 25 -14.31 -1.29 3.43
N GLU A 26 -13.79 -0.98 2.23
CA GLU A 26 -13.94 -1.83 1.05
C GLU A 26 -13.30 -3.22 1.25
N ILE A 27 -12.10 -3.31 1.82
CA ILE A 27 -11.45 -4.60 2.05
C ILE A 27 -12.20 -5.46 3.09
N ILE A 28 -12.84 -4.81 4.08
CA ILE A 28 -13.67 -5.51 5.08
C ILE A 28 -14.92 -6.09 4.41
N GLU A 29 -15.58 -5.31 3.54
CA GLU A 29 -16.74 -5.77 2.77
C GLU A 29 -16.41 -6.95 1.86
N LEU A 30 -15.21 -6.96 1.29
CA LEU A 30 -14.67 -8.08 0.50
C LEU A 30 -14.24 -9.29 1.35
N GLY A 31 -14.33 -9.18 2.68
CA GLY A 31 -14.00 -10.22 3.63
C GLY A 31 -12.50 -10.47 3.80
N ILE A 32 -11.65 -9.53 3.37
CA ILE A 32 -10.18 -9.60 3.41
C ILE A 32 -9.68 -9.07 4.76
N ASN A 33 -8.67 -9.73 5.33
CA ASN A 33 -8.06 -9.31 6.61
C ASN A 33 -6.60 -8.84 6.47
N THR A 34 -6.04 -8.82 5.26
CA THR A 34 -4.64 -8.47 5.04
C THR A 34 -4.51 -7.47 3.91
N TYR A 35 -3.88 -6.34 4.21
CA TYR A 35 -3.80 -5.17 3.35
C TYR A 35 -2.35 -4.69 3.22
N VAL A 36 -1.93 -4.45 2.00
CA VAL A 36 -0.60 -3.94 1.65
C VAL A 36 -0.74 -2.54 1.09
N THR A 37 0.00 -1.59 1.66
CA THR A 37 0.08 -0.23 1.12
C THR A 37 1.46 0.38 1.33
N GLY A 38 1.68 1.60 0.85
CA GLY A 38 2.94 2.31 1.03
C GLY A 38 3.04 2.94 2.41
N ILE A 39 2.17 3.89 2.70
CA ILE A 39 2.20 4.67 3.93
C ILE A 39 1.40 3.99 5.03
N THR A 40 2.06 3.66 6.14
CA THR A 40 1.48 3.06 7.36
C THR A 40 1.91 3.80 8.63
N ALA A 41 2.44 5.02 8.48
CA ALA A 41 2.90 5.87 9.56
C ALA A 41 1.85 6.01 10.68
N HIS A 42 2.27 6.13 11.93
CA HIS A 42 1.43 6.39 13.09
C HIS A 42 1.53 7.87 13.47
N ASN A 43 0.58 8.65 12.97
CA ASN A 43 0.50 10.09 13.23
C ASN A 43 -0.94 10.54 13.43
N GLU A 44 -1.12 11.81 13.78
CA GLU A 44 -2.46 12.37 14.04
C GLU A 44 -3.42 12.25 12.85
N PHE A 45 -2.91 12.22 11.61
CA PHE A 45 -3.75 12.09 10.41
C PHE A 45 -4.23 10.66 10.16
N SER A 46 -3.48 9.66 10.60
CA SER A 46 -3.75 8.23 10.38
C SER A 46 -4.36 7.55 11.60
N LYS A 47 -4.40 8.21 12.75
CA LYS A 47 -4.91 7.66 14.01
C LYS A 47 -6.27 6.98 13.86
N ASP A 48 -7.24 7.65 13.25
CA ASP A 48 -8.60 7.13 13.11
C ASP A 48 -8.64 5.85 12.25
N VAL A 49 -7.78 5.76 11.23
CA VAL A 49 -7.70 4.56 10.38
C VAL A 49 -7.09 3.39 11.15
N HIS A 50 -6.01 3.62 11.90
CA HIS A 50 -5.37 2.58 12.72
C HIS A 50 -6.32 2.04 13.80
N GLU A 51 -7.08 2.91 14.47
CA GLU A 51 -8.10 2.50 15.44
C GLU A 51 -9.19 1.63 14.77
N PHE A 52 -9.58 1.99 13.54
CA PHE A 52 -10.56 1.24 12.77
C PHE A 52 -10.03 -0.13 12.33
N GLU A 53 -8.78 -0.21 11.87
CA GLU A 53 -8.08 -1.45 11.52
C GLU A 53 -7.94 -2.39 12.73
N GLU A 54 -7.61 -1.85 13.91
CA GLU A 54 -7.50 -2.60 15.16
C GLU A 54 -8.82 -3.26 15.56
N LYS A 55 -9.91 -2.47 15.49
CA LYS A 55 -11.26 -2.90 15.80
C LYS A 55 -11.69 -4.07 14.90
N HIS A 56 -11.32 -4.03 13.61
CA HIS A 56 -11.70 -5.04 12.63
C HIS A 56 -10.66 -6.12 12.38
N LYS A 57 -9.54 -6.11 13.12
CA LYS A 57 -8.47 -7.11 13.05
C LYS A 57 -7.84 -7.20 11.64
N ILE A 58 -7.52 -6.05 11.06
CA ILE A 58 -6.82 -5.95 9.77
C ILE A 58 -5.29 -6.02 9.97
N ASN A 59 -4.66 -6.95 9.24
CA ASN A 59 -3.22 -6.99 9.05
C ASN A 59 -2.81 -5.92 8.04
N LEU A 60 -2.00 -4.96 8.48
CA LEU A 60 -1.47 -3.89 7.65
C LEU A 60 0.02 -4.13 7.40
N ILE A 61 0.44 -4.04 6.13
CA ILE A 61 1.82 -4.21 5.70
C ILE A 61 2.23 -2.96 4.91
N GLY A 62 3.19 -2.21 5.46
CA GLY A 62 3.75 -1.01 4.85
C GLY A 62 4.97 -1.31 3.97
N GLY A 63 5.04 -0.63 2.82
CA GLY A 63 6.14 -0.75 1.86
C GLY A 63 6.77 0.57 1.44
N THR A 64 6.46 1.68 2.14
CA THR A 64 6.72 3.08 1.74
C THR A 64 5.97 3.53 0.49
N HIS A 65 5.69 4.83 0.40
CA HIS A 65 5.00 5.42 -0.75
C HIS A 65 5.79 5.13 -2.02
N TYR A 66 7.06 5.52 -2.03
CA TYR A 66 7.95 5.34 -3.17
C TYR A 66 8.12 3.87 -3.58
N SER A 67 8.37 2.95 -2.65
CA SER A 67 8.73 1.57 -3.06
C SER A 67 7.55 0.78 -3.59
N THR A 68 6.31 1.14 -3.21
CA THR A 68 5.10 0.51 -3.73
C THR A 68 4.68 1.08 -5.09
N GLU A 69 4.90 2.37 -5.35
CA GLU A 69 4.54 3.00 -6.63
C GLU A 69 5.59 2.83 -7.73
N LYS A 70 6.89 2.69 -7.39
CA LYS A 70 7.97 2.63 -8.39
C LYS A 70 7.78 1.53 -9.45
N PHE A 71 7.10 0.44 -9.11
CA PHE A 71 6.82 -0.64 -10.05
C PHE A 71 5.97 -0.15 -11.24
N ALA A 72 5.03 0.76 -11.02
CA ALA A 72 4.25 1.36 -12.10
C ALA A 72 5.14 2.23 -13.00
N CYS A 73 6.00 3.07 -12.41
CA CYS A 73 6.95 3.88 -13.17
C CYS A 73 7.91 3.02 -14.02
N ILE A 74 8.44 1.93 -13.46
CA ILE A 74 9.29 0.97 -14.19
C ILE A 74 8.53 0.34 -15.36
N LYS A 75 7.25 0.01 -15.20
CA LYS A 75 6.41 -0.52 -16.28
C LYS A 75 6.11 0.53 -17.35
N MET A 76 5.97 1.80 -16.98
CA MET A 76 5.80 2.89 -17.93
C MET A 76 7.01 3.06 -18.85
N CYS A 77 8.24 2.84 -18.36
CA CYS A 77 9.42 2.83 -19.24
C CYS A 77 9.26 1.81 -20.38
N LYS A 78 8.83 0.58 -20.06
CA LYS A 78 8.57 -0.47 -21.07
C LYS A 78 7.45 -0.09 -22.04
N TYR A 79 6.43 0.60 -21.55
CA TYR A 79 5.36 1.12 -22.39
C TYR A 79 5.89 2.15 -23.39
N PHE A 80 6.76 3.09 -22.98
CA PHE A 80 7.35 4.07 -23.89
C PHE A 80 8.34 3.44 -24.88
N GLU A 81 9.14 2.47 -24.44
CA GLU A 81 10.03 1.70 -25.30
C GLU A 81 9.28 1.02 -26.46
N HIS A 82 8.05 0.55 -26.23
CA HIS A 82 7.19 0.00 -27.29
C HIS A 82 6.92 0.99 -28.43
N PHE A 83 6.90 2.29 -28.14
CA PHE A 83 6.75 3.36 -29.14
C PHE A 83 8.09 3.89 -29.65
N SER A 84 9.20 3.17 -29.42
CA SER A 84 10.56 3.60 -29.76
C SER A 84 10.96 4.93 -29.10
N LEU A 85 10.36 5.25 -27.95
CA LEU A 85 10.72 6.40 -27.14
C LEU A 85 11.77 5.98 -26.10
N ASN A 86 12.91 6.67 -26.09
CA ASN A 86 13.92 6.46 -25.05
C ASN A 86 13.35 6.90 -23.70
N CYS A 87 13.33 5.97 -22.74
CA CYS A 87 12.88 6.21 -21.39
C CYS A 87 13.76 5.46 -20.41
N GLN A 88 14.01 6.04 -19.24
CA GLN A 88 14.79 5.42 -18.18
C GLN A 88 14.10 5.70 -16.84
N PHE A 89 13.97 4.67 -16.01
CA PHE A 89 13.57 4.84 -14.62
C PHE A 89 14.79 5.30 -13.81
N LEU A 90 14.63 6.40 -13.06
CA LEU A 90 15.64 6.89 -12.13
C LEU A 90 15.23 6.48 -10.72
N GLU A 91 16.10 5.73 -10.04
CA GLU A 91 15.84 5.30 -8.68
C GLU A 91 16.03 6.46 -7.69
N ASP A 92 15.16 6.50 -6.68
CA ASP A 92 15.26 7.34 -5.49
C ASP A 92 15.35 6.47 -4.22
N ILE A 93 15.55 7.12 -3.07
CA ILE A 93 15.65 6.51 -1.75
C ILE A 93 14.27 6.50 -1.08
N PRO A 94 13.79 5.36 -0.56
CA PRO A 94 12.56 5.30 0.22
C PRO A 94 12.61 6.20 1.47
N VAL A 95 11.52 6.92 1.73
CA VAL A 95 11.30 7.66 2.98
C VAL A 95 10.78 6.67 4.03
N LEU A 96 11.53 6.47 5.12
CA LEU A 96 11.18 5.46 6.13
C LEU A 96 10.11 5.96 7.10
N GLU A 97 9.97 7.27 7.24
CA GLU A 97 8.91 7.96 7.98
C GLU A 97 7.51 7.62 7.46
N ASP A 98 7.40 7.08 6.23
CA ASP A 98 6.16 6.50 5.72
C ASP A 98 5.68 5.29 6.55
N LEU A 99 6.55 4.68 7.36
CA LEU A 99 6.26 3.49 8.17
C LEU A 99 6.20 3.74 9.67
N GLU A 100 6.66 4.91 10.12
CA GLU A 100 6.84 5.25 11.55
C GLU A 100 5.56 5.75 12.20
#